data_AF-A0A3N5KR66-F1
#
_entry.id   AF-A0A3N5KR66-F1
#
_cell.length_a   1.000
_cell.length_b   1.000
_cell.length_c   1.000
_cell.angle_alpha   90.00
_cell.angle_beta   90.00
_cell.angle_gamma   90.00
#
_symmetry.space_group_name_H-M   'P 1'
#
loop_
_entity.id
_entity.type
_entity.pdbx_description
1 polymer ?
#
loop_
_entity_poly.entity_id
_entity_poly.type
_entity_poly.pdbx_seq_one_letter_code
_entity_poly.pdbx_strand_id
1 'polypeptide(L)'
;MNLTENINKSSKFYGIIYFVFIVIAIALGVMYTNQLDYFASEKVVPNPVADTVKRQADLPFVKGIISPPVDVKLLSVRTPELIEKGKQLYINSCASCHGNEGKGDGVAGASLNPKPRNFSDLNGWKNGPKFNQIYKTLHEGIPGSAMPGFSNISPEDRIAIIHFVQTFRTDYPPVNDAELTELDKTYSLMAGVKQPNQIPVKLAIEKVIQENKQIEDKVKILAASIQNNNTDSGAVIFKRITGNIPRALRALYSNQKWNENETEFVNFIGTEPVYSGFKTTVYELTPQDAASVFQFLKNLFANNKV
;
A
#
# COMPACT_ATOMS: atom_id res chain seq x y z
N MET A 1 82.17 6.87 -15.72
CA MET A 1 81.11 6.53 -14.74
C MET A 1 80.46 5.24 -15.24
N ASN A 2 80.60 4.14 -14.51
CA ASN A 2 80.47 2.78 -15.04
C ASN A 2 78.99 2.36 -15.21
N LEU A 3 78.49 2.32 -16.45
CA LEU A 3 77.08 2.08 -16.80
C LEU A 3 76.54 0.73 -16.27
N THR A 4 77.38 -0.30 -16.24
CA THR A 4 77.03 -1.65 -15.76
C THR A 4 76.76 -1.71 -14.27
N GLU A 5 77.45 -0.91 -13.47
CA GLU A 5 77.28 -0.86 -12.02
C GLU A 5 75.94 -0.20 -11.64
N ASN A 6 75.51 0.80 -12.41
CA ASN A 6 74.26 1.51 -12.18
C ASN A 6 73.02 0.69 -12.59
N ILE A 7 73.11 -0.09 -13.69
CA ILE A 7 72.05 -1.01 -14.12
C ILE A 7 71.83 -2.13 -13.08
N ASN A 8 72.91 -2.70 -12.54
CA ASN A 8 72.84 -3.74 -11.51
C ASN A 8 72.30 -3.22 -10.17
N LYS A 9 72.53 -1.95 -9.83
CA LYS A 9 71.95 -1.32 -8.63
C LYS A 9 70.46 -1.06 -8.80
N SER A 10 70.03 -0.65 -10.00
CA SER A 10 68.62 -0.41 -10.33
C SER A 10 67.80 -1.70 -10.38
N SER A 11 68.32 -2.79 -10.97
CA SER A 11 67.61 -4.07 -11.04
C SER A 11 67.40 -4.70 -9.66
N LYS A 12 68.39 -4.59 -8.76
CA LYS A 12 68.25 -5.00 -7.35
C LYS A 12 67.21 -4.17 -6.61
N PHE A 13 67.12 -2.86 -6.87
CA PHE A 13 66.11 -1.99 -6.28
C PHE A 13 64.68 -2.38 -6.72
N TYR A 14 64.46 -2.59 -8.02
CA TYR A 14 63.16 -3.04 -8.52
C TYR A 14 62.79 -4.45 -8.05
N GLY A 15 63.77 -5.36 -7.93
CA GLY A 15 63.56 -6.69 -7.38
C GLY A 15 63.09 -6.67 -5.92
N ILE A 16 63.68 -5.79 -5.10
CA ILE A 16 63.26 -5.59 -3.70
C ILE A 16 61.85 -4.99 -3.64
N ILE A 17 61.55 -3.97 -4.44
CA ILE A 17 60.20 -3.36 -4.48
C ILE A 17 59.15 -4.37 -4.90
N TYR A 18 59.42 -5.16 -5.93
CA TYR A 18 58.48 -6.18 -6.41
C TYR A 18 58.23 -7.24 -5.33
N PHE A 19 59.28 -7.70 -4.64
CA PHE A 19 59.14 -8.63 -3.52
C PHE A 19 58.31 -8.04 -2.38
N VAL A 20 58.57 -6.78 -1.99
CA VAL A 20 57.78 -6.08 -0.97
C VAL A 20 56.31 -5.96 -1.38
N PHE A 21 56.03 -5.67 -2.65
CA PHE A 21 54.66 -5.58 -3.16
C PHE A 21 53.93 -6.93 -3.11
N ILE A 22 54.61 -8.03 -3.45
CA ILE A 22 54.07 -9.38 -3.30
C ILE A 22 53.77 -9.69 -1.83
N VAL A 23 54.70 -9.37 -0.93
CA VAL A 23 54.50 -9.61 0.51
C VAL A 23 53.31 -8.82 1.04
N ILE A 24 53.15 -7.56 0.63
CA ILE A 24 51.99 -6.73 0.99
C ILE A 24 50.70 -7.32 0.42
N ALA A 25 50.68 -7.72 -0.85
CA ALA A 25 49.51 -8.31 -1.48
C ALA A 25 49.08 -9.62 -0.80
N ILE A 26 50.05 -10.47 -0.45
CA ILE A 26 49.80 -11.71 0.30
C ILE A 26 49.28 -11.37 1.70
N ALA A 27 49.88 -10.41 2.41
CA ALA A 27 49.43 -10.00 3.74
C ALA A 27 47.99 -9.47 3.71
N LEU A 28 47.66 -8.60 2.74
CA LEU A 28 46.31 -8.10 2.52
C LEU A 28 45.33 -9.22 2.14
N GLY A 29 45.76 -10.16 1.30
CA GLY A 29 44.98 -11.34 0.94
C GLY A 29 44.66 -12.21 2.15
N VAL A 30 45.64 -12.49 3.01
CA VAL A 30 45.46 -13.25 4.25
C VAL A 30 44.54 -12.50 5.24
N MET A 31 44.71 -11.17 5.38
CA MET A 31 43.82 -10.35 6.19
C MET A 31 42.37 -10.40 5.68
N TYR A 32 42.19 -10.33 4.36
CA TYR A 32 40.88 -10.42 3.71
C TYR A 32 40.25 -11.79 3.91
N THR A 33 41.00 -12.88 3.71
CA THR A 33 40.47 -14.24 3.89
C THR A 33 40.12 -14.54 5.35
N ASN A 34 40.89 -13.99 6.30
CA ASN A 34 40.60 -14.13 7.74
C ASN A 34 39.36 -13.32 8.18
N GLN A 35 38.90 -12.38 7.36
CA GLN A 35 37.67 -11.62 7.57
C GLN A 35 36.55 -12.05 6.62
N LEU A 36 36.71 -13.14 5.85
CA LEU A 36 35.66 -13.62 4.95
C LEU A 36 34.36 -13.91 5.70
N ASP A 37 34.41 -14.50 6.90
CA ASP A 37 33.21 -14.70 7.72
C ASP A 37 32.58 -13.38 8.19
N TYR A 38 33.38 -12.33 8.40
CA TYR A 38 32.88 -11.00 8.76
C TYR A 38 32.19 -10.30 7.57
N PHE A 39 32.71 -10.48 6.35
CA PHE A 39 32.12 -9.93 5.12
C PHE A 39 30.97 -10.79 4.56
N ALA A 40 31.02 -12.10 4.75
CA ALA A 40 30.02 -13.07 4.27
C ALA A 40 28.86 -13.25 5.25
N SER A 41 29.08 -13.04 6.55
CA SER A 41 27.97 -12.85 7.47
C SER A 41 27.41 -11.44 7.27
N GLU A 42 26.08 -11.31 7.13
CA GLU A 42 25.33 -10.05 7.08
C GLU A 42 25.47 -9.20 8.37
N LYS A 43 26.59 -9.28 9.10
CA LYS A 43 26.88 -8.55 10.34
C LYS A 43 27.41 -7.15 10.08
N VAL A 44 27.73 -6.79 8.84
CA VAL A 44 27.75 -5.38 8.46
C VAL A 44 26.28 -4.96 8.33
N VAL A 45 25.68 -4.59 9.46
CA VAL A 45 24.49 -3.74 9.44
C VAL A 45 24.91 -2.54 8.58
N PRO A 46 24.33 -2.34 7.38
CA PRO A 46 24.64 -1.16 6.60
C PRO A 46 24.45 0.01 7.56
N ASN A 47 25.48 0.82 7.73
CA ASN A 47 25.37 2.05 8.51
C ASN A 47 24.07 2.70 8.03
N PRO A 48 23.01 2.81 8.86
CA PRO A 48 21.67 2.98 8.35
C PRO A 48 21.71 4.25 7.52
N VAL A 49 21.69 4.08 6.20
CA VAL A 49 21.46 5.21 5.31
C VAL A 49 20.15 5.74 5.84
N ALA A 50 20.19 6.95 6.41
CA ALA A 50 19.03 7.53 7.04
C ALA A 50 17.94 7.42 6.00
N ASP A 51 16.96 6.57 6.29
CA ASP A 51 15.91 6.22 5.35
C ASP A 51 15.21 7.54 5.02
N THR A 52 15.52 8.10 3.86
CA THR A 52 14.97 9.38 3.42
C THR A 52 13.47 9.26 3.14
N VAL A 53 12.95 8.03 3.10
CA VAL A 53 11.52 7.69 2.99
C VAL A 53 10.85 7.59 4.37
N LYS A 54 11.61 7.58 5.48
CA LYS A 54 11.09 7.50 6.86
C LYS A 54 10.47 8.79 7.41
N ARG A 55 10.12 9.76 6.56
CA ARG A 55 9.00 10.65 6.88
C ARG A 55 7.74 10.03 6.31
N GLN A 56 7.24 9.01 7.00
CA GLN A 56 5.82 8.68 6.91
C GLN A 56 5.07 9.77 7.69
N ALA A 57 5.04 10.99 7.12
CA ALA A 57 4.15 12.02 7.61
C ALA A 57 2.73 11.46 7.44
N ASP A 58 2.01 11.34 8.54
CA ASP A 58 0.65 10.86 8.52
C ASP A 58 -0.19 11.77 7.61
N LEU A 59 -1.28 11.22 7.08
CA LEU A 59 -2.19 11.98 6.23
C LEU A 59 -2.67 13.22 6.99
N PRO A 60 -2.62 14.42 6.38
CA PRO A 60 -3.06 15.62 7.07
C PRO A 60 -4.57 15.55 7.32
N PHE A 61 -5.02 16.31 8.32
CA PHE A 61 -6.45 16.58 8.46
C PHE A 61 -6.92 17.41 7.26
N VAL A 62 -7.77 16.81 6.43
CA VAL A 62 -8.43 17.52 5.34
C VAL A 62 -9.91 17.57 5.68
N LYS A 63 -10.46 18.77 5.90
CA LYS A 63 -11.91 18.93 5.98
C LYS A 63 -12.49 18.58 4.62
N GLY A 64 -13.58 17.83 4.61
CA GLY A 64 -14.32 17.53 3.39
C GLY A 64 -14.72 18.83 2.71
N ILE A 65 -14.29 19.00 1.46
CA ILE A 65 -14.65 20.15 0.63
C ILE A 65 -15.78 19.68 -0.28
N ILE A 66 -16.81 20.51 -0.43
CA ILE A 66 -17.70 20.41 -1.59
C ILE A 66 -16.94 21.15 -2.68
N SER A 67 -16.35 20.42 -3.63
CA SER A 67 -15.80 21.07 -4.82
C SER A 67 -16.94 21.89 -5.43
N PRO A 68 -16.73 23.19 -5.71
CA PRO A 68 -17.78 24.02 -6.29
C PRO A 68 -18.29 23.34 -7.56
N PRO A 69 -19.58 23.49 -7.89
CA PRO A 69 -20.13 22.91 -9.11
C PRO A 69 -19.27 23.35 -10.29
N VAL A 70 -18.71 22.37 -11.00
CA VAL A 70 -17.85 22.63 -12.13
C VAL A 70 -18.75 22.82 -13.33
N ASP A 71 -18.84 24.07 -13.79
CA ASP A 71 -19.45 24.34 -15.09
C ASP A 71 -18.51 23.80 -16.18
N VAL A 72 -18.76 22.55 -16.56
CA VAL A 72 -18.00 21.84 -17.58
C VAL A 72 -18.10 22.57 -18.92
N LYS A 73 -19.22 23.27 -19.18
CA LYS A 73 -19.40 24.03 -20.41
C LYS A 73 -18.49 25.25 -20.42
N LEU A 74 -18.42 25.99 -19.32
CA LEU A 74 -17.48 27.10 -19.18
C LEU A 74 -16.02 26.63 -19.29
N LEU A 75 -15.66 25.57 -18.55
CA LEU A 75 -14.30 25.04 -18.55
C LEU A 75 -13.93 24.27 -19.82
N SER A 76 -14.90 23.91 -20.68
CA SER A 76 -14.61 23.30 -21.98
C SER A 76 -13.99 24.29 -22.98
N VAL A 77 -14.12 25.60 -22.71
CA VAL A 77 -13.47 26.64 -23.50
C VAL A 77 -12.00 26.71 -23.10
N ARG A 78 -11.12 26.49 -24.08
CA ARG A 78 -9.68 26.53 -23.85
C ARG A 78 -9.21 27.98 -23.61
N THR A 79 -8.59 28.23 -22.46
CA THR A 79 -7.95 29.51 -22.13
C THR A 79 -6.45 29.34 -21.84
N PRO A 80 -5.62 30.39 -22.00
CA PRO A 80 -4.19 30.31 -21.67
C PRO A 80 -3.93 29.90 -20.21
N GLU A 81 -4.75 30.37 -19.26
CA GLU A 81 -4.63 30.06 -17.84
C GLU A 81 -4.89 28.56 -17.57
N LEU A 82 -5.89 27.97 -18.23
CA LEU A 82 -6.17 26.54 -18.12
C LEU A 82 -5.05 25.68 -18.74
N ILE A 83 -4.48 26.12 -19.86
CA ILE A 83 -3.35 25.43 -20.48
C ILE A 83 -2.12 25.47 -19.57
N GLU A 84 -1.77 26.63 -19.00
CA GLU A 84 -0.61 26.74 -18.12
C GLU A 84 -0.80 25.93 -16.84
N LYS A 85 -1.99 25.99 -16.23
CA LYS A 85 -2.33 25.14 -15.08
C LYS A 85 -2.22 23.66 -15.43
N GLY A 86 -2.78 23.26 -16.58
CA GLY A 86 -2.71 21.90 -17.09
C GLY A 86 -1.28 21.42 -17.32
N LYS A 87 -0.41 22.28 -17.83
CA LYS A 87 1.02 22.01 -18.04
C LYS A 87 1.73 21.70 -16.73
N GLN A 88 1.53 22.53 -15.69
CA GLN A 88 2.14 22.29 -14.38
C GLN A 88 1.69 20.95 -13.78
N LEU A 89 0.40 20.66 -13.85
CA LEU A 89 -0.16 19.39 -13.39
C LEU A 89 0.36 18.19 -14.20
N TYR A 90 0.47 18.34 -15.53
CA TYR A 90 1.00 17.32 -16.42
C TYR A 90 2.45 16.96 -16.11
N ILE A 91 3.31 17.97 -15.90
CA ILE A 91 4.73 17.76 -15.56
C ILE A 91 4.85 16.95 -14.26
N ASN A 92 4.02 17.28 -13.27
CA ASN A 92 4.08 16.64 -11.95
C ASN A 92 3.50 15.22 -11.92
N SER A 93 2.47 14.94 -12.72
CA SER A 93 1.68 13.70 -12.59
C SER A 93 1.71 12.78 -13.81
N CYS A 94 2.07 13.29 -14.99
CA CYS A 94 1.88 12.57 -16.27
C CYS A 94 3.19 12.40 -17.05
N ALA A 95 4.09 13.38 -17.00
CA ALA A 95 5.29 13.43 -17.84
C ALA A 95 6.30 12.30 -17.56
N SER A 96 6.33 11.75 -16.34
CA SER A 96 7.20 10.62 -15.99
C SER A 96 6.93 9.38 -16.86
N CYS A 97 5.67 9.16 -17.26
CA CYS A 97 5.25 8.07 -18.13
C CYS A 97 5.07 8.53 -19.59
N HIS A 98 4.44 9.68 -19.81
CA HIS A 98 4.08 10.15 -21.15
C HIS A 98 5.15 11.02 -21.84
N GLY A 99 6.21 11.40 -21.12
CA GLY A 99 7.27 12.29 -21.61
C GLY A 99 6.87 13.76 -21.60
N ASN A 100 7.84 14.68 -21.56
CA ASN A 100 7.56 16.12 -21.57
C ASN A 100 6.88 16.60 -22.87
N GLU A 101 7.14 15.89 -23.98
CA GLU A 101 6.57 16.17 -25.30
C GLU A 101 5.34 15.29 -25.59
N GLY A 102 4.85 14.52 -24.60
CA GLY A 102 3.67 13.68 -24.76
C GLY A 102 3.84 12.50 -25.72
N LYS A 103 5.08 12.06 -26.00
CA LYS A 103 5.39 11.01 -26.97
C LYS A 103 5.24 9.58 -26.43
N GLY A 104 4.91 9.41 -25.15
CA GLY A 104 4.83 8.10 -24.51
C GLY A 104 6.21 7.51 -24.21
N ASP A 105 7.25 8.35 -24.16
CA ASP A 105 8.66 8.00 -24.00
C ASP A 105 9.23 8.46 -22.65
N GLY A 106 8.36 8.71 -21.66
CA GLY A 106 8.78 9.03 -20.31
C GLY A 106 9.62 7.90 -19.70
N VAL A 107 10.54 8.24 -18.81
CA VAL A 107 11.49 7.29 -18.19
C VAL A 107 10.78 6.12 -17.53
N ALA A 108 9.65 6.36 -16.84
CA ALA A 108 8.84 5.31 -16.24
C ALA A 108 8.00 4.55 -17.27
N GLY A 109 7.68 5.18 -18.41
CA GLY A 109 6.88 4.63 -19.49
C GLY A 109 7.62 3.62 -20.38
N ALA A 110 8.96 3.73 -20.46
CA ALA A 110 9.79 2.96 -21.38
C ALA A 110 9.66 1.43 -21.22
N SER A 111 9.44 0.96 -19.99
CA SER A 111 9.31 -0.47 -19.65
C SER A 111 7.88 -0.97 -19.52
N LEU A 112 6.86 -0.13 -19.74
CA LEU A 112 5.46 -0.51 -19.56
C LEU A 112 4.90 -1.21 -20.80
N ASN A 113 4.06 -2.22 -20.58
CA ASN A 113 3.30 -2.91 -21.63
C ASN A 113 1.81 -2.95 -21.24
N PRO A 114 0.91 -2.34 -22.02
CA PRO A 114 1.18 -1.53 -23.22
C PRO A 114 1.94 -0.24 -22.89
N LYS A 115 2.69 0.28 -23.87
CA LYS A 115 3.37 1.58 -23.73
C LYS A 115 2.36 2.72 -23.54
N PRO A 116 2.72 3.78 -22.80
CA PRO A 116 1.89 4.97 -22.68
C PRO A 116 1.57 5.59 -24.04
N ARG A 117 0.38 6.19 -24.15
CA ARG A 117 -0.10 6.80 -25.40
C ARG A 117 0.80 7.96 -25.81
N ASN A 118 1.25 7.94 -27.06
CA ASN A 118 1.76 9.12 -27.75
C ASN A 118 0.58 10.03 -28.14
N PHE A 119 0.53 11.22 -27.54
CA PHE A 119 -0.50 12.23 -27.77
C PHE A 119 -0.35 12.96 -29.10
N SER A 120 0.84 12.90 -29.72
CA SER A 120 1.06 13.37 -31.10
C SER A 120 0.48 12.43 -32.16
N ASP A 121 -0.18 11.33 -31.79
CA ASP A 121 -0.87 10.40 -32.69
C ASP A 121 -2.30 10.12 -32.20
N LEU A 122 -3.30 10.37 -33.05
CA LEU A 122 -4.72 10.16 -32.73
C LEU A 122 -5.16 8.70 -32.88
N ASN A 123 -4.34 7.83 -33.45
CA ASN A 123 -4.64 6.40 -33.58
C ASN A 123 -4.32 5.64 -32.29
N GLY A 124 -5.03 4.55 -32.05
CA GLY A 124 -4.73 3.63 -30.94
C GLY A 124 -4.98 4.20 -29.54
N TRP A 125 -5.88 5.17 -29.40
CA TRP A 125 -6.42 5.58 -28.10
C TRP A 125 -7.43 4.55 -27.60
N LYS A 126 -7.22 4.01 -26.40
CA LYS A 126 -8.08 2.95 -25.82
C LYS A 126 -9.52 3.41 -25.62
N ASN A 127 -9.69 4.58 -25.00
CA ASN A 127 -11.00 5.21 -24.77
C ASN A 127 -11.36 6.23 -25.86
N GLY A 128 -10.39 6.59 -26.72
CA GLY A 128 -10.50 7.60 -27.77
C GLY A 128 -9.95 8.99 -27.37
N PRO A 129 -9.70 9.89 -28.35
CA PRO A 129 -9.05 11.19 -28.12
C PRO A 129 -10.02 12.34 -27.84
N LYS A 130 -11.33 12.10 -27.76
CA LYS A 130 -12.32 13.16 -27.49
C LYS A 130 -12.23 13.65 -26.04
N PHE A 131 -12.70 14.88 -25.79
CA PHE A 131 -12.64 15.51 -24.46
C PHE A 131 -13.21 14.63 -23.33
N ASN A 132 -14.43 14.11 -23.50
CA ASN A 132 -15.08 13.22 -22.52
C ASN A 132 -14.34 11.88 -22.33
N GLN A 133 -13.72 11.36 -23.38
CA GLN A 133 -12.96 10.11 -23.37
C GLN A 133 -11.61 10.25 -22.66
N ILE A 134 -10.94 11.38 -22.84
CA ILE A 134 -9.72 11.72 -22.08
C ILE A 134 -10.11 11.93 -20.61
N TYR A 135 -11.21 12.63 -20.32
CA TYR A 135 -11.70 12.80 -18.95
C TYR A 135 -11.97 11.45 -18.27
N LYS A 136 -12.66 10.52 -18.96
CA LYS A 136 -12.88 9.15 -18.48
C LYS A 136 -11.56 8.46 -18.16
N THR A 137 -10.57 8.57 -19.04
CA THR A 137 -9.23 7.99 -18.85
C THR A 137 -8.53 8.56 -17.63
N LEU A 138 -8.63 9.87 -17.39
CA LEU A 138 -8.09 10.51 -16.19
C LEU A 138 -8.87 10.12 -14.93
N HIS A 139 -10.17 9.89 -15.02
CA HIS A 139 -10.98 9.53 -13.86
C HIS A 139 -10.78 8.08 -13.43
N GLU A 140 -10.91 7.14 -14.37
CA GLU A 140 -10.98 5.70 -14.10
C GLU A 140 -9.64 4.99 -14.33
N GLY A 141 -8.71 5.61 -15.04
CA GLY A 141 -7.53 4.94 -15.56
C GLY A 141 -7.87 4.02 -16.73
N ILE A 142 -6.96 3.09 -17.03
CA ILE A 142 -7.21 2.04 -18.02
C ILE A 142 -6.98 0.68 -17.34
N PRO A 143 -8.05 -0.02 -16.94
CA PRO A 143 -7.95 -1.36 -16.34
C PRO A 143 -7.14 -2.32 -17.21
N GLY A 144 -6.26 -3.09 -16.60
CA GLY A 144 -5.35 -4.00 -17.30
C GLY A 144 -4.13 -3.32 -17.94
N SER A 145 -3.88 -2.04 -17.64
CA SER A 145 -2.65 -1.33 -17.99
C SER A 145 -2.02 -0.68 -16.77
N ALA A 146 -0.86 -0.05 -16.95
CA ALA A 146 -0.18 0.72 -15.92
C ALA A 146 -0.71 2.16 -15.73
N MET A 147 -1.79 2.55 -16.42
CA MET A 147 -2.41 3.89 -16.26
C MET A 147 -3.44 3.87 -15.12
N PRO A 148 -3.12 4.46 -13.94
CA PRO A 148 -4.06 4.50 -12.82
C PRO A 148 -5.16 5.54 -13.05
N GLY A 149 -6.23 5.45 -12.26
CA GLY A 149 -7.22 6.52 -12.15
C GLY A 149 -6.71 7.66 -11.28
N PHE A 150 -6.92 8.89 -11.74
CA PHE A 150 -6.56 10.14 -11.05
C PHE A 150 -7.80 10.84 -10.48
N SER A 151 -8.72 10.07 -9.89
CA SER A 151 -9.93 10.60 -9.25
C SER A 151 -9.65 11.48 -8.02
N ASN A 152 -8.42 11.43 -7.49
CA ASN A 152 -7.90 12.31 -6.45
C ASN A 152 -7.53 13.72 -6.95
N ILE A 153 -7.38 13.92 -8.27
CA ILE A 153 -7.23 15.25 -8.88
C ILE A 153 -8.63 15.84 -9.11
N SER A 154 -8.82 17.12 -8.77
CA SER A 154 -10.14 17.77 -8.90
C SER A 154 -10.64 17.73 -10.35
N PRO A 155 -11.97 17.75 -10.59
CA PRO A 155 -12.50 17.80 -11.95
C PRO A 155 -11.97 18.95 -12.80
N GLU A 156 -11.83 20.15 -12.23
CA GLU A 156 -11.29 21.34 -12.89
C GLU A 156 -9.83 21.14 -13.31
N ASP A 157 -9.03 20.55 -12.43
CA ASP A 157 -7.62 20.25 -12.67
C ASP A 157 -7.45 19.18 -13.75
N ARG A 158 -8.32 18.16 -13.76
CA ARG A 158 -8.37 17.18 -14.86
C ARG A 158 -8.73 17.82 -16.18
N ILE A 159 -9.70 18.73 -16.21
CA ILE A 159 -10.05 19.49 -17.43
C ILE A 159 -8.87 20.34 -17.89
N ALA A 160 -8.14 20.99 -16.98
CA ALA A 160 -6.93 21.73 -17.31
C ALA A 160 -5.86 20.81 -17.96
N ILE A 161 -5.63 19.61 -17.40
CA ILE A 161 -4.74 18.60 -18.00
C ILE A 161 -5.19 18.23 -19.42
N ILE A 162 -6.49 18.04 -19.66
CA ILE A 162 -7.02 17.73 -21.00
C ILE A 162 -6.68 18.85 -21.98
N HIS A 163 -6.90 20.12 -21.60
CA HIS A 163 -6.56 21.27 -22.44
C HIS A 163 -5.08 21.30 -22.81
N PHE A 164 -4.20 21.03 -21.85
CA PHE A 164 -2.77 20.95 -22.11
C PHE A 164 -2.41 19.75 -23.02
N VAL A 165 -2.95 18.56 -22.77
CA VAL A 165 -2.73 17.38 -23.63
C VAL A 165 -3.16 17.67 -25.07
N GLN A 166 -4.27 18.38 -25.26
CA GLN A 166 -4.74 18.78 -26.58
C GLN A 166 -3.93 19.94 -27.21
N THR A 167 -2.81 20.37 -26.61
CA THR A 167 -1.84 21.27 -27.26
C THR A 167 -0.76 20.51 -28.04
N PHE A 168 -0.57 19.22 -27.78
CA PHE A 168 0.41 18.40 -28.52
C PHE A 168 0.02 18.20 -30.00
N ARG A 169 -1.24 18.48 -30.36
CA ARG A 169 -1.73 18.55 -31.75
C ARG A 169 -2.85 19.58 -31.89
N THR A 170 -3.14 20.01 -33.11
CA THR A 170 -4.17 21.00 -33.42
C THR A 170 -5.49 20.40 -33.93
N ASP A 171 -5.52 19.11 -34.28
CA ASP A 171 -6.65 18.44 -34.95
C ASP A 171 -7.39 17.44 -34.04
N TYR A 172 -7.32 17.64 -32.73
CA TYR A 172 -8.19 16.91 -31.81
C TYR A 172 -9.67 17.14 -32.15
N PRO A 173 -10.55 16.12 -31.98
CA PRO A 173 -11.98 16.31 -32.20
C PRO A 173 -12.53 17.48 -31.38
N PRO A 174 -13.37 18.34 -31.97
CA PRO A 174 -13.96 19.47 -31.26
C PRO A 174 -14.87 18.98 -30.14
N VAL A 175 -15.01 19.81 -29.10
CA VAL A 175 -15.92 19.53 -27.99
C VAL A 175 -17.37 19.67 -28.47
N ASN A 176 -18.22 18.72 -28.09
CA ASN A 176 -19.66 18.72 -28.39
C ASN A 176 -20.49 18.90 -27.10
N ASP A 177 -21.45 19.83 -27.12
CA ASP A 177 -22.37 20.10 -26.01
C ASP A 177 -23.13 18.86 -25.52
N ALA A 178 -23.52 17.95 -26.42
CA ALA A 178 -24.18 16.70 -26.05
C ALA A 178 -23.23 15.78 -25.25
N GLU A 179 -21.95 15.71 -25.65
CA GLU A 179 -20.93 14.92 -24.96
C GLU A 179 -20.58 15.53 -23.59
N LEU A 180 -20.61 16.85 -23.45
CA LEU A 180 -20.43 17.53 -22.17
C LEU A 180 -21.59 17.28 -21.21
N THR A 181 -22.82 17.28 -21.72
CA THR A 181 -24.02 17.00 -20.92
C THR A 181 -24.01 15.56 -20.41
N GLU A 182 -23.61 14.61 -21.25
CA GLU A 182 -23.42 13.22 -20.84
C GLU A 182 -22.31 13.09 -19.81
N LEU A 183 -21.18 13.76 -20.02
CA LEU A 183 -20.04 13.75 -19.09
C LEU A 183 -20.45 14.27 -17.69
N ASP A 184 -21.18 15.37 -17.65
CA ASP A 184 -21.70 15.93 -16.42
C ASP A 184 -22.65 14.95 -15.72
N LYS A 185 -23.57 14.33 -16.46
CA LYS A 185 -24.49 13.32 -15.91
C LYS A 185 -23.75 12.10 -15.35
N THR A 186 -22.71 11.63 -16.02
CA THR A 186 -21.94 10.45 -15.60
C THR A 186 -21.13 10.70 -14.34
N TYR A 187 -20.49 11.88 -14.23
CA TYR A 187 -19.56 12.18 -13.13
C TYR A 187 -20.08 13.21 -12.12
N SER A 188 -21.32 13.68 -12.29
CA SER A 188 -21.99 14.66 -11.41
C SER A 188 -21.16 15.93 -11.18
N LEU A 189 -20.58 16.49 -12.25
CA LEU A 189 -19.58 17.56 -12.18
C LEU A 189 -20.19 18.89 -11.71
N MET A 190 -21.41 19.18 -12.15
CA MET A 190 -22.21 20.35 -11.77
C MET A 190 -22.96 20.16 -10.44
N ALA A 191 -23.02 18.95 -9.89
CA ALA A 191 -23.61 18.71 -8.57
C ALA A 191 -22.63 19.03 -7.43
N GLY A 192 -21.34 19.21 -7.76
CA GLY A 192 -20.24 19.34 -6.80
C GLY A 192 -19.90 17.98 -6.17
N VAL A 193 -18.62 17.65 -6.12
CA VAL A 193 -18.17 16.41 -5.47
C VAL A 193 -17.93 16.69 -3.99
N LYS A 194 -18.70 16.02 -3.11
CA LYS A 194 -18.43 16.03 -1.68
C LYS A 194 -17.25 15.11 -1.39
N GLN A 195 -16.05 15.68 -1.27
CA GLN A 195 -14.91 14.94 -0.74
C GLN A 195 -15.15 14.67 0.75
N PRO A 196 -15.00 13.42 1.23
CA PRO A 196 -15.19 13.12 2.65
C PRO A 196 -14.07 13.75 3.49
N ASN A 197 -14.33 13.91 4.79
CA ASN A 197 -13.28 14.31 5.73
C ASN A 197 -12.17 13.26 5.74
N GLN A 198 -10.93 13.70 5.73
CA GLN A 198 -9.76 12.85 5.91
C GLN A 198 -9.18 13.09 7.31
N ILE A 199 -8.95 11.99 8.03
CA ILE A 199 -8.22 12.00 9.30
C ILE A 199 -6.88 11.26 9.12
N PRO A 200 -5.87 11.61 9.93
CA PRO A 200 -4.63 10.84 9.99
C PRO A 200 -4.90 9.37 10.34
N VAL A 201 -4.12 8.46 9.75
CA VAL A 201 -4.22 7.01 9.99
C VAL A 201 -4.01 6.70 11.46
N LYS A 202 -3.09 7.40 12.13
CA LYS A 202 -2.86 7.25 13.58
C LYS A 202 -4.12 7.57 14.37
N LEU A 203 -4.82 8.65 14.04
CA LEU A 203 -6.07 9.01 14.72
C LEU A 203 -7.16 7.96 14.46
N ALA A 204 -7.25 7.45 13.23
CA ALA A 204 -8.19 6.38 12.92
C ALA A 204 -7.94 5.13 13.77
N ILE A 205 -6.67 4.71 13.90
CA ILE A 205 -6.27 3.58 14.76
C ILE A 205 -6.62 3.86 16.22
N GLU A 206 -6.30 5.06 16.73
CA GLU A 206 -6.63 5.46 18.11
C GLU A 206 -8.14 5.42 18.38
N LYS A 207 -8.96 5.84 17.40
CA LYS A 207 -10.42 5.76 17.51
C LYS A 207 -10.93 4.33 17.54
N VAL A 208 -10.43 3.47 16.66
CA VAL A 208 -10.78 2.04 16.66
C VAL A 208 -10.39 1.37 17.98
N ILE A 209 -9.21 1.70 18.53
CA ILE A 209 -8.78 1.20 19.85
C ILE A 209 -9.71 1.72 20.95
N GLN A 210 -10.06 3.01 20.92
CA GLN A 210 -10.93 3.64 21.91
C GLN A 210 -12.34 3.01 21.90
N GLU A 211 -12.92 2.79 20.72
CA GLU A 211 -14.23 2.17 20.54
C GLU A 211 -14.26 0.73 21.07
N ASN A 212 -13.16 -0.02 20.89
CA ASN A 212 -13.06 -1.41 21.33
C ASN A 212 -12.49 -1.59 22.74
N LYS A 213 -12.12 -0.51 23.45
CA LYS A 213 -11.44 -0.58 24.75
C LYS A 213 -12.21 -1.39 25.79
N GLN A 214 -13.53 -1.20 25.87
CA GLN A 214 -14.38 -1.94 26.82
C GLN A 214 -14.38 -3.44 26.55
N ILE A 215 -14.44 -3.84 25.27
CA ILE A 215 -14.37 -5.25 24.87
C ILE A 215 -12.97 -5.80 25.18
N GLU A 216 -11.92 -5.03 24.90
CA GLU A 216 -10.54 -5.45 25.16
C GLU A 216 -10.26 -5.68 26.65
N ASP A 217 -10.74 -4.79 27.52
CA ASP A 217 -10.59 -4.95 28.97
C ASP A 217 -11.35 -6.19 29.48
N LYS A 218 -12.55 -6.45 28.97
CA LYS A 218 -13.32 -7.68 29.27
C LYS A 218 -12.61 -8.94 28.78
N VAL A 219 -12.11 -8.93 27.54
CA VAL A 219 -11.36 -10.05 26.95
C VAL A 219 -10.13 -10.38 27.79
N LYS A 220 -9.41 -9.39 28.31
CA LYS A 220 -8.26 -9.62 29.20
C LYS A 220 -8.66 -10.33 30.49
N ILE A 221 -9.73 -9.87 31.15
CA ILE A 221 -10.25 -10.48 32.39
C ILE A 221 -10.68 -11.93 32.15
N LEU A 222 -11.43 -12.17 31.07
CA LEU A 222 -11.89 -13.51 30.71
C LEU A 222 -10.73 -14.44 30.33
N ALA A 223 -9.77 -13.93 29.56
CA ALA A 223 -8.59 -14.71 29.17
C ALA A 223 -7.76 -15.15 30.38
N ALA A 224 -7.55 -14.25 31.36
CA ALA A 224 -6.87 -14.58 32.60
C ALA A 224 -7.63 -15.64 33.42
N SER A 225 -8.96 -15.51 33.51
CA SER A 225 -9.82 -16.50 34.18
C SER A 225 -9.72 -17.89 33.54
N ILE A 226 -9.71 -17.97 32.20
CA ILE A 226 -9.58 -19.24 31.45
C ILE A 226 -8.18 -19.84 31.63
N GLN A 227 -7.13 -19.03 31.54
CA GLN A 227 -5.75 -19.50 31.68
C GLN A 227 -5.52 -20.15 33.05
N ASN A 228 -6.05 -19.54 34.11
CA ASN A 228 -5.88 -20.03 35.48
C ASN A 228 -6.82 -21.17 35.87
N ASN A 229 -7.88 -21.44 35.09
CA ASN A 229 -8.85 -22.49 35.41
C ASN A 229 -8.41 -23.86 34.83
N ASN A 230 -7.91 -24.74 35.68
CA ASN A 230 -7.49 -26.10 35.33
C ASN A 230 -8.42 -27.19 35.87
N THR A 231 -9.49 -26.80 36.57
CA THR A 231 -10.40 -27.72 37.26
C THR A 231 -11.71 -27.91 36.52
N ASP A 232 -12.17 -26.89 35.80
CA ASP A 232 -13.38 -26.96 34.98
C ASP A 232 -13.09 -27.69 33.66
N SER A 233 -13.87 -28.73 33.35
CA SER A 233 -13.70 -29.53 32.13
C SER A 233 -13.88 -28.70 30.86
N GLY A 234 -14.84 -27.78 30.84
CA GLY A 234 -15.07 -26.86 29.72
C GLY A 234 -13.92 -25.89 29.52
N ALA A 235 -13.32 -25.37 30.61
CA ALA A 235 -12.12 -24.51 30.52
C ALA A 235 -10.91 -25.25 29.93
N VAL A 236 -10.69 -26.51 30.34
CA VAL A 236 -9.59 -27.34 29.83
C VAL A 236 -9.80 -27.66 28.34
N ILE A 237 -11.01 -28.05 27.95
CA ILE A 237 -11.34 -28.35 26.56
C ILE A 237 -11.23 -27.07 25.70
N PHE A 238 -11.72 -25.93 26.19
CA PHE A 238 -11.62 -24.66 25.49
C PHE A 238 -10.15 -24.31 25.19
N LYS A 239 -9.26 -24.41 26.18
CA LYS A 239 -7.81 -24.19 25.98
C LYS A 239 -7.21 -25.16 24.94
N ARG A 240 -7.68 -26.41 24.91
CA ARG A 240 -7.22 -27.42 23.94
C ARG A 240 -7.59 -27.02 22.51
N ILE A 241 -8.84 -26.61 22.28
CA ILE A 241 -9.37 -26.27 20.96
C ILE A 241 -9.07 -24.84 20.51
N THR A 242 -8.53 -23.98 21.37
CA THR A 242 -8.22 -22.59 21.05
C THR A 242 -6.73 -22.39 20.77
N GLY A 243 -6.40 -21.73 19.65
CA GLY A 243 -5.02 -21.36 19.31
C GLY A 243 -4.63 -20.00 19.88
N ASN A 244 -5.59 -19.08 19.98
CA ASN A 244 -5.41 -17.75 20.54
C ASN A 244 -6.66 -17.35 21.35
N ILE A 245 -6.57 -17.45 22.68
CA ILE A 245 -7.69 -17.21 23.61
C ILE A 245 -8.27 -15.79 23.46
N PRO A 246 -7.46 -14.71 23.46
CA PRO A 246 -8.00 -13.37 23.23
C PRO A 246 -8.75 -13.23 21.90
N ARG A 247 -8.25 -13.84 20.81
CA ARG A 247 -8.92 -13.79 19.50
C ARG A 247 -10.26 -14.54 19.52
N ALA A 248 -10.31 -15.72 20.13
CA ALA A 248 -11.55 -16.48 20.33
C ALA A 248 -12.58 -15.69 21.13
N LEU A 249 -12.17 -15.07 22.23
CA LEU A 249 -13.07 -14.25 23.05
C LEU A 249 -13.58 -13.01 22.29
N ARG A 250 -12.74 -12.34 21.48
CA ARG A 250 -13.20 -11.22 20.62
C ARG A 250 -14.21 -11.67 19.59
N ALA A 251 -14.02 -12.84 18.97
CA ALA A 251 -14.96 -13.40 18.02
C ALA A 251 -16.31 -13.69 18.71
N LEU A 252 -16.28 -14.29 19.90
CA LEU A 252 -17.46 -14.57 20.73
C LEU A 252 -18.18 -13.27 21.17
N TYR A 253 -17.46 -12.18 21.43
CA TYR A 253 -18.07 -10.88 21.73
C TYR A 253 -18.73 -10.25 20.49
N SER A 254 -18.10 -10.38 19.32
CA SER A 254 -18.54 -9.73 18.08
C SER A 254 -19.82 -10.33 17.51
N ASN A 255 -20.10 -11.61 17.78
CA ASN A 255 -21.31 -12.29 17.32
C ASN A 255 -21.90 -13.12 18.46
N GLN A 256 -22.95 -12.62 19.11
CA GLN A 256 -23.57 -13.29 20.27
C GLN A 256 -24.42 -14.52 19.92
N LYS A 257 -24.60 -14.87 18.63
CA LYS A 257 -25.42 -16.02 18.22
C LYS A 257 -24.97 -17.35 18.82
N TRP A 258 -23.66 -17.51 19.06
CA TRP A 258 -23.12 -18.71 19.69
C TRP A 258 -23.78 -19.03 21.04
N ASN A 259 -24.34 -18.03 21.74
CA ASN A 259 -24.93 -18.18 23.06
C ASN A 259 -26.43 -18.56 23.04
N GLU A 260 -27.06 -18.65 21.86
CA GLU A 260 -28.49 -18.99 21.75
C GLU A 260 -28.76 -20.45 22.14
N ASN A 261 -27.96 -21.37 21.60
CA ASN A 261 -28.02 -22.80 21.88
C ASN A 261 -26.71 -23.49 21.47
N GLU A 262 -26.56 -24.76 21.84
CA GLU A 262 -25.34 -25.53 21.58
C GLU A 262 -25.07 -25.75 20.08
N THR A 263 -26.12 -25.90 19.26
CA THR A 263 -25.98 -26.04 17.81
C THR A 263 -25.35 -24.79 17.19
N GLU A 264 -25.82 -23.60 17.59
CA GLU A 264 -25.24 -22.33 17.14
C GLU A 264 -23.80 -22.15 17.63
N PHE A 265 -23.48 -22.62 18.84
CA PHE A 265 -22.10 -22.64 19.32
C PHE A 265 -21.19 -23.51 18.45
N VAL A 266 -21.60 -24.74 18.13
CA VAL A 266 -20.84 -25.66 17.27
C VAL A 266 -20.68 -25.09 15.85
N ASN A 267 -21.76 -24.52 15.29
CA ASN A 267 -21.71 -23.85 13.99
C ASN A 267 -20.74 -22.66 14.00
N PHE A 268 -20.75 -21.86 15.07
CA PHE A 268 -19.88 -20.70 15.22
C PHE A 268 -18.39 -21.09 15.24
N ILE A 269 -18.01 -22.08 16.05
CA ILE A 269 -16.61 -22.53 16.13
C ILE A 269 -16.18 -23.32 14.88
N GLY A 270 -17.14 -23.89 14.13
CA GLY A 270 -16.87 -24.72 12.95
C GLY A 270 -16.83 -24.00 11.60
N THR A 271 -17.40 -22.80 11.45
CA THR A 271 -17.47 -22.12 10.13
C THR A 271 -16.10 -21.65 9.64
N GLU A 272 -15.34 -20.94 10.49
CA GLU A 272 -13.97 -20.50 10.19
C GLU A 272 -13.10 -20.52 11.46
N PRO A 273 -12.73 -21.71 11.98
CA PRO A 273 -12.12 -21.85 13.30
C PRO A 273 -10.85 -21.00 13.46
N VAL A 274 -9.94 -21.06 12.48
CA VAL A 274 -8.65 -20.33 12.53
C VAL A 274 -8.86 -18.82 12.51
N TYR A 275 -9.80 -18.32 11.70
CA TYR A 275 -10.12 -16.90 11.64
C TYR A 275 -10.68 -16.40 12.99
N SER A 276 -11.48 -17.23 13.64
CA SER A 276 -12.05 -16.96 14.97
C SER A 276 -11.09 -17.27 16.13
N GLY A 277 -9.85 -17.72 15.88
CA GLY A 277 -8.86 -18.00 16.95
C GLY A 277 -8.90 -19.41 17.53
N PHE A 278 -9.73 -20.30 17.00
CA PHE A 278 -9.77 -21.72 17.29
C PHE A 278 -8.78 -22.52 16.42
N LYS A 279 -8.46 -23.74 16.85
CA LYS A 279 -7.71 -24.73 16.07
C LYS A 279 -8.68 -25.55 15.23
N THR A 280 -8.19 -26.23 14.21
CA THR A 280 -8.98 -27.19 13.41
C THR A 280 -9.48 -28.40 14.21
N THR A 281 -8.89 -28.66 15.39
CA THR A 281 -9.33 -29.72 16.31
C THR A 281 -10.74 -29.50 16.87
N VAL A 282 -11.41 -28.39 16.58
CA VAL A 282 -12.83 -28.20 16.91
C VAL A 282 -13.73 -29.25 16.25
N TYR A 283 -13.33 -29.79 15.09
CA TYR A 283 -14.09 -30.84 14.40
C TYR A 283 -13.96 -32.21 15.08
N GLU A 284 -13.04 -32.36 16.04
CA GLU A 284 -12.84 -33.57 16.83
C GLU A 284 -13.63 -33.55 18.15
N LEU A 285 -14.39 -32.47 18.42
CA LEU A 285 -15.19 -32.35 19.63
C LEU A 285 -16.33 -33.36 19.64
N THR A 286 -16.44 -34.10 20.74
CA THR A 286 -17.63 -34.91 21.01
C THR A 286 -18.80 -33.99 21.39
N PRO A 287 -20.06 -34.41 21.22
CA PRO A 287 -21.20 -33.63 21.71
C PRO A 287 -21.11 -33.28 23.20
N GLN A 288 -20.61 -34.21 24.03
CA GLN A 288 -20.41 -33.97 25.47
C GLN A 288 -19.35 -32.89 25.73
N ASP A 289 -18.25 -32.90 24.98
CA ASP A 289 -17.19 -31.88 25.08
C ASP A 289 -17.71 -30.51 24.62
N ALA A 290 -18.46 -30.47 23.52
CA ALA A 290 -19.08 -29.25 23.00
C ALA A 290 -20.06 -28.65 24.02
N ALA A 291 -20.94 -29.46 24.61
CA ALA A 291 -21.84 -29.05 25.69
C ALA A 291 -21.08 -28.50 26.90
N SER A 292 -19.98 -29.15 27.31
CA SER A 292 -19.17 -28.72 28.46
C SER A 292 -18.53 -27.34 28.21
N VAL A 293 -17.97 -27.12 27.02
CA VAL A 293 -17.39 -25.82 26.63
C VAL A 293 -18.48 -24.75 26.54
N PHE A 294 -19.62 -25.07 25.94
CA PHE A 294 -20.75 -24.16 25.80
C PHE A 294 -21.25 -23.66 27.17
N GLN A 295 -21.49 -24.58 28.12
CA GLN A 295 -21.94 -24.23 29.47
C GLN A 295 -20.89 -23.42 30.23
N PHE A 296 -19.61 -23.82 30.13
CA PHE A 296 -18.50 -23.07 30.73
C PHE A 296 -18.46 -21.62 30.22
N LEU A 297 -18.49 -21.43 28.90
CA LEU A 297 -18.47 -20.09 28.30
C LEU A 297 -19.71 -19.28 28.66
N LYS A 298 -20.89 -19.88 28.69
CA LYS A 298 -22.14 -19.21 29.08
C LYS A 298 -22.06 -18.69 30.52
N ASN A 299 -21.58 -19.51 31.45
CA ASN A 299 -21.38 -19.12 32.85
C ASN A 299 -20.30 -18.04 32.98
N LEU A 300 -19.19 -18.20 32.28
CA LEU A 300 -18.08 -17.26 32.28
C LEU A 300 -18.52 -15.86 31.78
N PHE A 301 -19.25 -15.80 30.67
CA PHE A 301 -19.76 -14.54 30.12
C PHE A 301 -20.90 -13.96 30.96
N ALA A 302 -21.75 -14.78 31.59
CA ALA A 302 -22.80 -14.32 32.49
C ALA A 302 -22.25 -13.66 33.75
N ASN A 303 -21.22 -14.24 34.37
CA ASN A 303 -20.60 -13.74 35.60
C ASN A 303 -19.77 -12.46 35.38
N ASN A 304 -19.50 -12.08 34.13
CA ASN A 304 -18.73 -10.90 33.75
C ASN A 304 -19.56 -9.88 32.95
N LYS A 305 -20.90 -9.89 33.13
CA LYS A 305 -21.79 -8.85 32.61
C LYS A 305 -21.68 -7.56 33.44
N VAL A 306 -20.97 -6.57 32.89
CA VAL A 306 -21.14 -5.13 33.18
C VAL A 306 -21.46 -4.43 31.88
#